data_AF-A0A6G0X4A8-F1
#
_entry.id   AF-A0A6G0X4A8-F1
#
_cell.length_a   1.000
_cell.length_b   1.000
_cell.length_c   1.000
_cell.angle_alpha   90.00
_cell.angle_beta   90.00
_cell.angle_gamma   90.00
#
_symmetry.space_group_name_H-M   'P 1'
#
loop_
_entity.id
_entity.type
_entity.pdbx_description
1 polymer ?
#
loop_
_entity_poly.entity_id
_entity_poly.type
_entity_poly.pdbx_seq_one_letter_code
_entity_poly.pdbx_strand_id
1 'polypeptide(L)'
;MSVLGSLDDGRLVPVGPDYPDARGGADGVLVLRIEGSLYFGNSDYATQYILAQTLLHANIRAIVLDGMYLHDMDATTIQALEALQTQLKERKLAFVLANAQAHLATIVKLSGLDLGFSMPEISLSIHDTIARLREINIHERQTPPVIVVCRQ
;
A
#
# COMPACT_ATOMS: atom_id res chain seq x y z
N MET A 1 -6.90 -3.27 11.83
CA MET A 1 -6.60 -3.00 10.41
C MET A 1 -7.88 -3.21 9.62
N SER A 2 -8.20 -2.33 8.67
CA SER A 2 -9.42 -2.39 7.87
C SER A 2 -9.14 -2.07 6.41
N VAL A 3 -9.86 -2.73 5.50
CA VAL A 3 -9.88 -2.36 4.08
C VAL A 3 -10.75 -1.12 3.92
N LEU A 4 -10.23 -0.09 3.24
CA LEU A 4 -11.03 1.09 2.88
C LEU A 4 -11.60 0.92 1.48
N GLY A 5 -12.88 1.29 1.32
CA GLY A 5 -13.58 1.39 0.05
C GLY A 5 -13.98 2.84 -0.23
N SER A 6 -14.07 3.18 -1.52
CA SER A 6 -14.54 4.51 -1.94
C SER A 6 -16.06 4.53 -1.99
N LEU A 7 -16.64 5.66 -1.59
CA LEU A 7 -18.01 6.05 -1.89
C LEU A 7 -18.05 6.95 -3.13
N ASP A 8 -19.25 7.20 -3.65
CA ASP A 8 -19.48 8.04 -4.84
C ASP A 8 -19.06 9.51 -4.63
N ASP A 9 -19.10 9.98 -3.39
CA ASP A 9 -18.64 11.31 -3.00
C ASP A 9 -17.11 11.41 -2.85
N GLY A 10 -16.39 10.31 -3.13
CA GLY A 10 -14.94 10.23 -3.07
C GLY A 10 -14.37 10.01 -1.66
N ARG A 11 -15.20 9.90 -0.62
CA ARG A 11 -14.72 9.54 0.72
C ARG A 11 -14.29 8.08 0.76
N LEU A 12 -13.24 7.81 1.53
CA LEU A 12 -12.77 6.47 1.86
C LEU A 12 -13.29 6.08 3.23
N VAL A 13 -14.02 4.97 3.30
CA VAL A 13 -14.63 4.44 4.52
C VAL A 13 -14.28 2.96 4.69
N PRO A 14 -14.25 2.42 5.92
CA PRO A 14 -14.07 1.00 6.13
C PRO A 14 -15.16 0.20 5.40
N VAL A 15 -14.76 -0.84 4.67
CA VAL A 15 -15.70 -1.77 4.05
C VAL A 15 -16.37 -2.61 5.14
N GLY A 16 -17.70 -2.60 5.19
CA GLY A 16 -18.46 -3.33 6.20
C GLY A 16 -19.97 -3.06 6.14
N PRO A 17 -20.75 -3.62 7.08
CA PRO A 17 -22.21 -3.50 7.11
C PRO A 17 -22.72 -2.04 7.17
N ASP A 18 -21.96 -1.15 7.81
CA ASP A 18 -22.30 0.27 7.94
C ASP A 18 -22.14 1.03 6.61
N TYR A 19 -21.36 0.49 5.68
CA TYR A 19 -21.11 1.07 4.36
C TYR A 19 -21.27 -0.02 3.27
N PRO A 20 -22.51 -0.48 3.02
CA PRO A 20 -22.78 -1.63 2.15
C PRO A 20 -22.42 -1.36 0.69
N ASP A 21 -22.22 -0.10 0.29
CA ASP A 21 -21.85 0.30 -1.06
C ASP A 21 -20.34 0.50 -1.24
N ALA A 22 -19.58 0.56 -0.14
CA ALA A 22 -18.13 0.69 -0.20
C ALA A 22 -17.50 -0.59 -0.77
N ARG A 23 -16.64 -0.44 -1.78
CA ARG A 23 -15.89 -1.54 -2.39
C ARG A 23 -14.40 -1.25 -2.30
N GLY A 24 -13.64 -2.19 -1.72
CA GLY A 24 -12.18 -2.13 -1.67
C GLY A 24 -11.55 -2.59 -3.00
N GLY A 25 -10.37 -2.08 -3.32
CA GLY A 25 -9.61 -2.50 -4.51
C GLY A 25 -9.98 -1.77 -5.81
N ALA A 26 -10.66 -0.63 -5.72
CA ALA A 26 -10.99 0.18 -6.90
C ALA A 26 -9.72 0.56 -7.69
N ASP A 27 -9.81 0.53 -9.03
CA ASP A 27 -8.70 0.76 -9.96
C ASP A 27 -7.45 -0.12 -9.75
N GLY A 28 -7.61 -1.26 -9.06
CA GLY A 28 -6.51 -2.14 -8.69
C GLY A 28 -5.67 -1.62 -7.52
N VAL A 29 -6.13 -0.61 -6.78
CA VAL A 29 -5.45 -0.10 -5.58
C VAL A 29 -6.21 -0.53 -4.34
N LEU A 30 -5.55 -1.29 -3.48
CA LEU A 30 -6.08 -1.70 -2.19
C LEU A 30 -5.55 -0.76 -1.10
N VAL A 31 -6.45 -0.11 -0.36
CA VAL A 31 -6.08 0.76 0.76
C VAL A 31 -6.37 0.05 2.08
N LEU A 32 -5.36 -0.05 2.95
CA LEU A 32 -5.45 -0.69 4.25
C LEU A 32 -5.15 0.33 5.35
N ARG A 33 -6.13 0.61 6.21
CA ARG A 33 -5.95 1.48 7.37
C ARG A 33 -5.42 0.68 8.55
N ILE A 34 -4.37 1.22 9.15
CA ILE A 34 -3.78 0.70 10.38
C ILE A 34 -4.12 1.67 11.50
N GLU A 35 -4.64 1.13 12.60
CA GLU A 35 -5.01 1.89 13.80
C GLU A 35 -4.23 1.34 14.99
N GLY A 36 -3.65 2.23 15.79
CA GLY A 36 -2.83 1.90 16.95
C GLY A 36 -1.35 1.77 16.61
N SER A 37 -0.66 0.82 17.24
CA SER A 37 0.77 0.56 17.03
C SER A 37 1.00 -0.86 16.56
N LEU A 38 2.06 -1.05 15.78
CA LEU A 38 2.55 -2.37 15.43
C LEU A 38 3.77 -2.72 16.28
N TYR A 39 3.78 -3.92 16.81
CA TYR A 39 4.84 -4.43 17.68
C TYR A 39 4.99 -5.94 17.47
N PHE A 40 6.00 -6.55 18.09
CA PHE A 40 6.28 -7.98 18.01
C PHE A 40 5.01 -8.86 18.10
N GLY A 41 4.09 -8.56 19.02
CA GLY A 41 2.90 -9.38 19.27
C GLY A 41 1.80 -9.31 18.21
N ASN A 42 1.83 -8.34 17.27
CA ASN A 42 0.82 -8.22 16.21
C ASN A 42 1.39 -8.05 14.79
N SER A 43 2.72 -7.94 14.64
CA SER A 43 3.39 -7.74 13.36
C SER A 43 3.16 -8.88 12.36
N ASP A 44 3.24 -10.14 12.80
CA ASP A 44 3.00 -11.31 11.94
C ASP A 44 1.55 -11.37 11.45
N TYR A 45 0.59 -11.08 12.34
CA TYR A 45 -0.81 -10.96 11.93
C TYR A 45 -1.00 -9.86 10.89
N ALA A 46 -0.37 -8.69 11.08
CA ALA A 46 -0.48 -7.57 10.15
C ALA A 46 0.05 -7.91 8.75
N THR A 47 1.24 -8.52 8.65
CA THR A 47 1.82 -8.89 7.35
C THR A 47 1.03 -10.01 6.66
N GLN A 48 0.58 -11.02 7.40
CA GLN A 48 -0.28 -12.09 6.88
C GLN A 48 -1.62 -11.55 6.40
N TYR A 49 -2.22 -10.62 7.16
CA TYR A 49 -3.46 -9.98 6.75
C TYR A 49 -3.28 -9.21 5.43
N ILE A 50 -2.23 -8.40 5.31
CA ILE A 50 -1.92 -7.67 4.06
C ILE A 50 -1.81 -8.64 2.88
N LEU A 51 -1.03 -9.71 3.04
CA LEU A 51 -0.88 -10.75 2.00
C LEU A 51 -2.21 -11.42 1.65
N ALA A 52 -3.02 -11.78 2.66
CA ALA A 52 -4.33 -12.39 2.44
C ALA A 52 -5.25 -11.47 1.62
N GLN A 53 -5.23 -10.16 1.85
CA GLN A 53 -6.04 -9.24 1.05
C GLN A 53 -5.61 -9.20 -0.42
N THR A 54 -4.33 -9.45 -0.74
CA THR A 54 -3.89 -9.56 -2.14
C THR A 54 -4.47 -10.77 -2.87
N LEU A 55 -4.90 -11.80 -2.14
CA LEU A 55 -5.54 -13.00 -2.70
C LEU A 55 -7.06 -12.84 -2.81
N LEU A 56 -7.66 -12.07 -1.90
CA LEU A 56 -9.11 -11.84 -1.86
C LEU A 56 -9.58 -10.81 -2.90
N HIS A 57 -8.70 -9.88 -3.28
CA HIS A 57 -8.99 -8.87 -4.28
C HIS A 57 -8.29 -9.22 -5.61
N ALA A 58 -9.08 -9.49 -6.64
CA ALA A 58 -8.54 -9.73 -7.98
C ALA A 58 -7.97 -8.44 -8.60
N ASN A 59 -6.95 -8.58 -9.45
CA ASN A 59 -6.35 -7.49 -10.23
C ASN A 59 -5.79 -6.31 -9.40
N ILE A 60 -5.42 -6.56 -8.14
CA ILE A 60 -4.66 -5.58 -7.35
C ILE A 60 -3.27 -5.45 -7.96
N ARG A 61 -2.83 -4.20 -8.09
CA ARG A 61 -1.49 -3.81 -8.56
C ARG A 61 -0.73 -2.99 -7.52
N ALA A 62 -1.44 -2.42 -6.54
CA ALA A 62 -0.84 -1.61 -5.50
C ALA A 62 -1.57 -1.80 -4.17
N ILE A 63 -0.81 -1.76 -3.09
CA ILE A 63 -1.27 -1.72 -1.70
C ILE A 63 -0.80 -0.40 -1.11
N VAL A 64 -1.74 0.37 -0.57
CA VAL A 64 -1.47 1.61 0.16
C VAL A 64 -1.81 1.37 1.63
N LEU A 65 -0.80 1.47 2.50
CA LEU A 65 -1.02 1.55 3.93
C LEU A 65 -1.37 2.98 4.31
N ASP A 66 -2.55 3.18 4.90
CA ASP A 66 -2.93 4.45 5.52
C ASP A 66 -2.38 4.48 6.95
N GLY A 67 -1.30 5.24 7.11
CA GLY A 67 -0.59 5.45 8.37
C GLY A 67 -1.17 6.57 9.24
N MET A 68 -2.32 7.14 8.88
CA MET A 68 -2.93 8.26 9.63
C MET A 68 -3.14 7.93 11.11
N TYR A 69 -3.42 6.68 11.45
CA TYR A 69 -3.65 6.23 12.83
C TYR A 69 -2.63 5.20 13.30
N LEU A 70 -1.51 5.06 12.56
CA LEU A 70 -0.38 4.24 12.97
C LEU A 70 0.58 5.10 13.81
N HIS A 71 0.61 4.84 15.10
CA HIS A 71 1.34 5.67 16.05
C HIS A 71 2.82 5.30 16.16
N ASP A 72 3.14 4.01 16.14
CA ASP A 72 4.50 3.53 16.40
C ASP A 72 4.74 2.12 15.81
N MET A 73 6.02 1.78 15.60
CA MET A 73 6.49 0.49 15.13
C MET A 73 7.81 0.10 15.81
N ASP A 74 7.88 -1.12 16.36
CA ASP A 74 9.14 -1.64 16.89
C ASP A 74 10.07 -2.21 15.79
N ALA A 75 11.32 -2.49 16.16
CA ALA A 75 12.31 -3.03 15.23
C ALA A 75 11.88 -4.37 14.59
N THR A 76 11.13 -5.19 15.32
CA THR A 76 10.58 -6.45 14.80
C THR A 76 9.58 -6.19 13.68
N THR A 77 8.69 -5.23 13.89
CA THR A 77 7.69 -4.82 12.90
C THR A 77 8.36 -4.28 11.65
N ILE A 78 9.37 -3.43 11.81
CA ILE A 78 10.13 -2.88 10.69
C ILE A 78 10.72 -4.03 9.84
N GLN A 79 11.39 -5.00 10.47
CA GLN A 79 11.95 -6.16 9.76
C GLN A 79 10.86 -7.00 9.06
N ALA A 80 9.71 -7.18 9.71
CA ALA A 80 8.58 -7.89 9.12
C ALA A 80 8.03 -7.16 7.88
N LEU A 81 7.96 -5.84 7.91
CA LEU A 81 7.52 -5.01 6.78
C LEU A 81 8.55 -4.98 5.64
N GLU A 82 9.86 -5.03 5.94
CA GLU A 82 10.92 -5.18 4.92
C GLU A 82 10.84 -6.54 4.21
N ALA A 83 10.59 -7.61 4.96
CA ALA A 83 10.35 -8.92 4.37
C ALA A 83 9.09 -8.91 3.50
N LEU A 84 8.01 -8.25 3.95
CA LEU A 84 6.79 -8.08 3.18
C LEU A 84 7.03 -7.26 1.89
N GLN A 85 7.80 -6.17 1.94
CA GLN A 85 8.20 -5.38 0.77
C GLN A 85 8.84 -6.29 -0.30
N THR A 86 9.75 -7.17 0.12
CA THR A 86 10.42 -8.11 -0.79
C THR A 86 9.40 -9.06 -1.45
N GLN A 87 8.52 -9.66 -0.67
CA GLN A 87 7.49 -10.58 -1.19
C GLN A 87 6.50 -9.89 -2.14
N LEU A 88 6.09 -8.66 -1.84
CA LEU A 88 5.18 -7.89 -2.70
C LEU A 88 5.87 -7.46 -4.00
N LYS A 89 7.15 -7.08 -3.93
CA LYS A 89 7.96 -6.74 -5.10
C LYS A 89 8.12 -7.91 -6.07
N GLU A 90 8.37 -9.12 -5.57
CA GLU A 90 8.42 -10.34 -6.38
C GLU A 90 7.09 -10.61 -7.12
N ARG A 91 5.97 -10.24 -6.49
CA ARG A 91 4.62 -10.32 -7.07
C ARG A 91 4.26 -9.13 -7.98
N LYS A 92 5.19 -8.20 -8.19
CA LYS A 92 4.99 -6.95 -8.95
C LYS A 92 3.82 -6.10 -8.40
N LEU A 93 3.63 -6.13 -7.08
CA LEU A 93 2.69 -5.29 -6.37
C LEU A 93 3.43 -4.08 -5.82
N ALA A 94 2.97 -2.88 -6.17
CA ALA A 94 3.47 -1.67 -5.54
C ALA A 94 3.05 -1.65 -4.06
N PHE A 95 3.96 -1.29 -3.18
CA PHE A 95 3.68 -1.15 -1.75
C PHE A 95 4.07 0.25 -1.31
N VAL A 96 3.10 0.99 -0.78
CA VAL A 96 3.23 2.42 -0.48
C VAL A 96 2.67 2.70 0.90
N LEU A 97 3.29 3.65 1.61
CA LEU A 97 2.76 4.24 2.84
C LEU A 97 2.21 5.63 2.52
N ALA A 98 1.05 5.97 3.04
CA ALA A 98 0.40 7.27 2.92
C ALA A 98 0.04 7.81 4.31
N ASN A 99 -0.26 9.11 4.40
CA ASN A 99 -0.65 9.81 5.63
C ASN A 99 0.29 9.58 6.82
N ALA A 100 1.57 9.26 6.60
CA ALA A 100 2.49 9.07 7.70
C ALA A 100 2.65 10.37 8.49
N GLN A 101 2.22 10.35 9.75
CA GLN A 101 2.41 11.48 10.67
C GLN A 101 3.90 11.72 10.92
N ALA A 102 4.28 12.93 11.36
CA ALA A 102 5.67 13.33 11.52
C ALA A 102 6.53 12.34 12.34
N HIS A 103 5.97 11.79 13.42
CA HIS A 103 6.66 10.79 14.24
C HIS A 103 6.88 9.47 13.49
N LEU A 104 5.82 8.90 12.90
CA LEU A 104 5.90 7.70 12.08
C LEU A 104 6.88 7.87 10.91
N ALA A 105 6.81 9.01 10.21
CA ALA A 105 7.71 9.31 9.11
C ALA A 105 9.18 9.39 9.55
N THR A 106 9.44 9.84 10.78
CA THR A 106 10.79 9.83 11.37
C THR A 106 11.26 8.40 11.61
N ILE A 107 10.42 7.54 12.19
CA ILE A 107 10.74 6.12 12.42
C ILE A 107 11.08 5.43 11.10
N VAL A 108 10.20 5.57 10.11
CA VAL A 108 10.32 4.93 8.79
C VAL A 108 11.62 5.35 8.08
N LYS A 109 11.99 6.63 8.15
CA LYS A 109 13.22 7.14 7.53
C LYS A 109 14.47 6.73 8.27
N LEU A 110 14.45 6.77 9.60
CA LEU A 110 15.63 6.41 10.40
C LEU A 110 15.93 4.91 10.34
N SER A 111 14.92 4.08 10.13
CA SER A 111 15.11 2.64 9.95
C SER A 111 15.51 2.24 8.53
N GLY A 112 15.31 3.12 7.54
CA GLY A 112 15.53 2.81 6.12
C GLY A 112 14.37 2.04 5.47
N LEU A 113 13.25 1.86 6.17
CA LEU A 113 12.07 1.17 5.66
C LEU A 113 11.46 1.90 4.45
N ASP A 114 11.66 3.21 4.33
CA ASP A 114 11.23 4.01 3.19
C ASP A 114 11.83 3.55 1.86
N LEU A 115 13.05 3.01 1.88
CA LEU A 115 13.78 2.60 0.68
C LEU A 115 13.11 1.44 -0.07
N GLY A 116 12.29 0.64 0.62
CA GLY A 116 11.55 -0.47 0.01
C GLY A 116 10.15 -0.11 -0.46
N PHE A 117 9.62 1.09 -0.14
CA PHE A 117 8.34 1.53 -0.68
C PHE A 117 8.49 1.93 -2.15
N SER A 118 7.43 1.72 -2.92
CA SER A 118 7.38 2.06 -4.35
C SER A 118 7.27 3.58 -4.59
N MET A 119 7.00 4.35 -3.55
CA MET A 119 6.99 5.81 -3.58
C MET A 119 7.67 6.37 -2.32
N PRO A 120 8.55 7.39 -2.45
CA PRO A 120 9.24 7.99 -1.31
C PRO A 120 8.36 8.95 -0.49
N GLU A 121 7.29 9.50 -1.06
CA GLU A 121 6.46 10.52 -0.40
C GLU A 121 5.44 9.91 0.59
N ILE A 122 5.93 9.36 1.70
CA ILE A 122 5.13 8.61 2.69
C ILE A 122 4.05 9.42 3.45
N SER A 123 4.14 10.75 3.40
CA SER A 123 3.20 11.66 4.09
C SER A 123 2.11 12.22 3.16
N LEU A 124 2.07 11.84 1.88
CA LEU A 124 0.98 12.25 0.99
C LEU A 124 -0.37 11.73 1.46
N SER A 125 -1.43 12.45 1.11
CA SER A 125 -2.78 11.96 1.35
C SER A 125 -3.03 10.65 0.59
N ILE A 126 -3.98 9.83 1.04
CA ILE A 126 -4.36 8.61 0.29
C ILE A 126 -4.80 8.99 -1.13
N HIS A 127 -5.60 10.06 -1.27
CA HIS A 127 -6.09 10.53 -2.57
C HIS A 127 -4.94 10.93 -3.50
N ASP A 128 -3.98 11.71 -3.02
CA ASP A 128 -2.80 12.11 -3.80
C ASP A 128 -1.90 10.92 -4.13
N THR A 129 -1.77 9.97 -3.20
CA THR A 129 -1.02 8.73 -3.40
C THR A 129 -1.64 7.89 -4.51
N ILE A 130 -2.97 7.72 -4.50
CA ILE A 130 -3.71 7.01 -5.55
C ILE A 130 -3.57 7.75 -6.89
N ALA A 131 -3.71 9.07 -6.90
CA ALA A 131 -3.52 9.88 -8.11
C ALA A 131 -2.12 9.68 -8.70
N ARG A 132 -1.08 9.70 -7.86
CA ARG A 132 0.29 9.47 -8.28
C ARG A 132 0.54 8.05 -8.81
N LEU A 133 -0.01 7.04 -8.14
CA LEU A 133 0.02 5.66 -8.61
C LEU A 133 -0.67 5.48 -9.96
N ARG A 134 -1.72 6.26 -10.26
CA ARG A 134 -2.35 6.25 -11.58
C ARG A 134 -1.40 6.79 -12.65
N GLU A 135 -0.68 7.87 -12.37
CA GLU A 135 0.27 8.49 -13.31
C GLU A 135 1.46 7.59 -13.65
N ILE A 136 2.03 6.91 -12.66
CA ILE A 136 3.18 5.99 -12.85
C ILE A 136 2.81 4.89 -13.86
N ASN A 137 1.59 4.35 -13.78
CA ASN A 137 1.15 3.32 -14.70
C ASN A 137 0.74 3.83 -16.09
N ILE A 138 0.40 5.12 -16.26
CA ILE A 138 0.18 5.67 -17.61
C ILE A 138 1.50 5.60 -18.40
N HIS A 139 2.63 5.89 -17.74
CA HIS A 139 3.95 5.88 -18.38
C HIS A 139 4.43 4.45 -18.69
N GLU A 140 4.18 3.46 -17.83
CA GLU A 140 4.55 2.06 -18.09
C GLU A 140 3.68 1.37 -19.16
N ARG A 141 2.46 1.86 -19.43
CA ARG A 141 1.57 1.32 -20.48
C ARG A 141 1.76 1.99 -21.85
N GLN A 142 2.44 3.13 -21.91
CA GLN A 142 2.66 3.89 -23.14
C GLN A 142 3.95 3.51 -23.89
N THR A 143 4.82 2.69 -23.31
CA THR A 143 5.94 2.08 -24.05
C THR A 143 5.41 0.90 -24.87
N PRO A 144 5.33 1.01 -26.22
CA PRO A 144 5.00 -0.15 -27.03
C PRO A 144 6.08 -1.23 -26.84
N PRO A 145 5.75 -2.53 -26.92
CA PRO A 145 6.77 -3.56 -26.95
C PRO A 145 7.71 -3.26 -28.12
N VAL A 146 8.99 -3.06 -27.81
CA VAL A 146 10.02 -3.01 -28.85
C VAL A 146 10.08 -4.43 -29.43
N ILE A 147 9.37 -4.64 -30.53
CA ILE A 147 9.54 -5.84 -31.34
C ILE A 147 10.93 -5.71 -31.96
N VAL A 148 11.93 -6.31 -31.30
CA VAL A 148 13.23 -6.55 -31.90
C VAL A 148 13.03 -7.60 -32.98
N VAL A 149 12.74 -7.16 -34.20
CA VAL A 149 12.78 -8.04 -35.37
C VAL A 149 14.26 -8.36 -35.61
N CYS A 150 14.73 -9.49 -35.08
CA CYS A 150 15.98 -10.10 -35.53
C CYS A 150 15.83 -10.41 -37.02
N ARG A 151 16.50 -9.63 -37.86
CA ARG A 151 16.67 -9.97 -39.27
C ARG A 151 17.65 -11.14 -39.35
N GLN A 152 17.19 -12.23 -39.99
CA GLN A 152 18.02 -13.36 -40.43
C GLN A 152 18.92 -12.93 -41.58
#